data_AF-A0A383A5F1-F1
#
_entry.id   AF-A0A383A5F1-F1
#
_cell.length_a   1.000
_cell.length_b   1.000
_cell.length_c   1.000
_cell.angle_alpha   90.00
_cell.angle_beta   90.00
_cell.angle_gamma   90.00
#
_symmetry.space_group_name_H-M   'P 1'
#
loop_
_entity.id
_entity.type
_entity.pdbx_description
1 polymer ?
#
loop_
_entity_poly.entity_id
_entity_poly.type
_entity_poly.pdbx_seq_one_letter_code
_entity_poly.pdbx_strand_id
1 'polypeptide(L)'
;VGIFVISRVIPRTYHDSVRLMRVSEELSNLGSVNKVFVAMGTDANKRVLDQVGLLTDSIKQSGANDLTIVVEAESNSAAESALLQAEDILKRNNEENNSELEEFHPRNFEEAYKSFNDANVLFLSVPGPYAALE
;
A
#
# COMPACT_ATOMS: atom_id res chain seq x y z
N VAL A 1 23.60 9.44 -18.73
CA VAL A 1 22.98 9.41 -17.39
C VAL A 1 22.43 8.00 -17.22
N GLY A 2 22.83 7.29 -16.16
CA GLY A 2 22.42 5.90 -15.97
C GLY A 2 21.02 5.83 -15.37
N ILE A 3 20.18 4.93 -15.85
CA ILE A 3 18.89 4.63 -15.21
C ILE A 3 19.16 3.54 -14.17
N PHE A 4 18.78 3.79 -12.92
CA PHE A 4 18.93 2.86 -11.81
C PHE A 4 17.56 2.42 -11.33
N VAL A 5 17.33 1.11 -11.25
CA VAL A 5 16.10 0.53 -10.74
C VAL A 5 16.42 -0.26 -9.49
N ILE A 6 15.81 0.10 -8.36
CA ILE A 6 15.89 -0.65 -7.11
C ILE A 6 14.49 -1.03 -6.64
N SER A 7 14.40 -2.11 -5.88
CA SER A 7 13.12 -2.57 -5.34
C SER A 7 13.24 -3.07 -3.92
N ARG A 8 12.16 -2.96 -3.17
CA ARG A 8 12.01 -3.51 -1.83
C ARG A 8 10.67 -4.22 -1.71
N VAL A 9 10.70 -5.38 -1.06
CA VAL A 9 9.49 -6.10 -0.65
C VAL A 9 9.45 -6.08 0.87
N ILE A 10 8.31 -5.64 1.41
CA ILE A 10 8.06 -5.61 2.85
C ILE A 10 6.96 -6.67 3.12
N PRO A 11 7.32 -7.80 3.73
CA PRO A 11 6.42 -8.93 3.85
C PRO A 11 5.24 -8.61 4.78
N ARG A 12 4.07 -9.17 4.48
CA ARG A 12 2.87 -9.13 5.34
C ARG A 12 2.48 -7.73 5.82
N THR A 13 2.73 -6.71 4.99
CA THR A 13 2.43 -5.32 5.29
C THR A 13 1.36 -4.85 4.31
N TYR A 14 0.14 -4.65 4.81
CA TYR A 14 -1.00 -4.27 3.99
C TYR A 14 -1.31 -2.78 4.15
N HIS A 15 -1.59 -2.13 3.03
CA HIS A 15 -2.11 -0.77 2.96
C HIS A 15 -3.21 -0.71 1.89
N ASP A 16 -4.10 0.27 2.01
CA ASP A 16 -5.12 0.54 0.98
C ASP A 16 -4.49 1.11 -0.30
N SER A 17 -5.10 0.83 -1.44
CA SER A 17 -4.56 1.23 -2.75
C SER A 17 -4.50 2.73 -2.95
N VAL A 18 -5.43 3.50 -2.38
CA VAL A 18 -5.47 4.97 -2.52
C VAL A 18 -4.25 5.60 -1.85
N ARG A 19 -3.91 5.14 -0.64
CA ARG A 19 -2.70 5.56 0.06
C ARG A 19 -1.44 5.22 -0.73
N LEU A 20 -1.34 3.99 -1.24
CA LEU A 20 -0.17 3.57 -2.03
C LEU A 20 0.00 4.40 -3.31
N MET A 21 -1.11 4.74 -3.97
CA MET A 21 -1.09 5.62 -5.15
C MET A 21 -0.60 7.03 -4.81
N ARG A 22 -1.08 7.62 -3.71
CA ARG A 22 -0.63 8.96 -3.27
C ARG A 22 0.87 9.00 -2.98
N VAL A 23 1.40 7.99 -2.28
CA VAL A 23 2.84 7.88 -2.00
C VAL A 23 3.64 7.76 -3.30
N SER A 24 3.16 6.95 -4.25
CA SER A 24 3.81 6.80 -5.57
C SER A 24 3.86 8.12 -6.33
N GLU A 25 2.78 8.90 -6.31
CA GLU A 25 2.68 10.20 -6.99
C GLU A 25 3.56 11.27 -6.33
N GLU A 26 3.51 11.37 -5.00
CA GLU A 26 4.34 12.30 -4.21
C GLU A 26 5.84 12.11 -4.51
N LEU A 27 6.30 10.86 -4.49
CA LEU A 27 7.72 10.56 -4.71
C LEU A 27 8.13 10.64 -6.18
N SER A 28 7.20 10.40 -7.12
CA SER A 28 7.48 10.57 -8.56
C SER A 28 7.63 12.04 -8.96
N ASN A 29 7.13 12.98 -8.15
CA ASN A 29 7.30 14.42 -8.37
C ASN A 29 8.67 14.95 -7.90
N LEU A 30 9.51 14.10 -7.29
CA LEU A 30 10.89 14.46 -6.96
C LEU A 30 11.72 14.51 -8.25
N GLY A 31 12.30 15.68 -8.57
CA GLY A 31 13.00 15.89 -9.84
C GLY A 31 14.23 14.99 -10.09
N SER A 32 14.69 14.23 -9.09
CA SER A 32 15.79 13.26 -9.21
C SER A 32 15.31 11.81 -9.44
N VAL A 33 14.00 11.58 -9.48
CA VAL A 33 13.34 10.28 -9.61
C VAL A 33 12.49 10.27 -10.87
N ASN A 34 12.59 9.22 -11.68
CA ASN A 34 11.81 9.11 -12.90
C ASN A 34 10.43 8.51 -12.63
N LYS A 35 10.40 7.42 -11.84
CA LYS A 35 9.16 6.69 -11.51
C LYS A 35 9.28 6.03 -10.15
N VAL A 36 8.20 6.10 -9.37
CA VAL A 36 8.00 5.29 -8.18
C VAL A 36 6.71 4.50 -8.30
N PHE A 37 6.78 3.21 -8.00
CA PHE A 37 5.60 2.35 -7.89
C PHE A 37 5.57 1.73 -6.50
N VAL A 38 4.55 2.09 -5.74
CA VAL A 38 4.22 1.48 -4.45
C VAL A 38 2.90 0.72 -4.62
N ALA A 39 2.93 -0.60 -4.43
CA ALA A 39 1.77 -1.45 -4.66
C ALA A 39 1.83 -2.75 -3.84
N MET A 40 0.68 -3.39 -3.62
CA MET A 40 0.63 -4.75 -3.10
C MET A 40 1.15 -5.76 -4.15
N GLY A 41 1.81 -6.83 -3.73
CA GLY A 41 2.39 -7.89 -4.57
C GLY A 41 1.38 -8.81 -5.25
N THR A 42 0.24 -8.28 -5.68
CA THR A 42 -0.79 -9.03 -6.41
C THR A 42 -0.36 -9.30 -7.85
N ASP A 43 -0.88 -10.38 -8.46
CA ASP A 43 -0.57 -10.69 -9.86
C ASP A 43 -1.00 -9.57 -10.82
N ALA A 44 -2.06 -8.83 -10.50
CA ALA A 44 -2.48 -7.67 -11.29
C ALA A 44 -1.40 -6.58 -11.31
N ASN A 45 -0.87 -6.22 -10.14
CA ASN A 45 0.16 -5.20 -10.02
C ASN A 45 1.50 -5.65 -10.62
N LYS A 46 1.86 -6.93 -10.47
CA LYS A 46 3.06 -7.50 -11.11
C LYS A 46 3.00 -7.41 -12.64
N ARG A 47 1.83 -7.67 -13.25
CA ARG A 47 1.63 -7.51 -14.70
C ARG A 47 1.80 -6.05 -15.13
N VAL A 48 1.30 -5.10 -14.35
CA VAL A 48 1.50 -3.66 -14.64
C VAL A 48 2.98 -3.31 -14.60
N LEU A 49 3.71 -3.76 -13.58
CA LEU A 49 5.16 -3.55 -13.47
C LEU A 49 5.94 -4.17 -14.65
N ASP A 50 5.52 -5.33 -15.13
CA ASP A 50 6.12 -6.00 -16.29
C ASP A 50 5.95 -5.17 -17.56
N GLN A 51 4.75 -4.66 -17.80
CA GLN A 51 4.42 -3.83 -18.97
C GLN A 51 5.21 -2.52 -19.03
N VAL A 52 5.54 -1.94 -17.87
CA VAL A 52 6.32 -0.70 -17.80
C VAL A 52 7.83 -0.93 -17.62
N GLY A 53 8.28 -2.19 -17.61
CA GLY A 53 9.70 -2.56 -17.51
C GLY A 53 10.31 -2.39 -16.12
N LEU A 54 9.49 -2.37 -15.07
CA LEU A 54 9.91 -2.16 -13.68
C LEU A 54 9.77 -3.42 -12.80
N LEU A 55 9.43 -4.56 -13.39
CA LEU A 55 9.29 -5.82 -12.66
C LEU A 55 10.67 -6.42 -12.32
N THR A 56 11.00 -6.41 -11.04
CA THR A 56 12.23 -7.02 -10.50
C THR A 56 11.99 -8.46 -10.02
N ASP A 57 13.05 -9.26 -9.93
CA ASP A 57 12.94 -10.66 -9.50
C ASP A 57 12.50 -10.80 -8.03
N SER A 58 12.81 -9.83 -7.17
CA SER A 58 12.31 -9.78 -5.79
C SER A 58 10.80 -9.62 -5.75
N ILE A 59 10.23 -8.78 -6.62
CA ILE A 59 8.78 -8.54 -6.70
C ILE A 59 8.06 -9.69 -7.39
N LYS A 60 8.69 -10.36 -8.37
CA LYS A 60 8.11 -11.60 -8.94
C LYS A 60 7.80 -12.62 -7.85
N GLN A 61 8.69 -12.75 -6.87
CA GLN A 61 8.59 -13.70 -5.76
C GLN A 61 7.70 -13.24 -4.60
N SER A 62 7.24 -11.99 -4.57
CA SER A 62 6.40 -11.49 -3.48
C SER A 62 4.99 -12.09 -3.50
N GLY A 63 4.34 -12.18 -2.34
CA GLY A 63 2.95 -12.58 -2.22
C GLY A 63 1.96 -11.42 -2.35
N ALA A 64 0.68 -11.73 -2.53
CA ALA A 64 -0.39 -10.73 -2.61
C ALA A 64 -0.51 -9.83 -1.36
N ASN A 65 -0.05 -10.33 -0.20
CA ASN A 65 -0.08 -9.62 1.08
C ASN A 65 1.22 -8.85 1.38
N ASP A 66 2.17 -8.83 0.45
CA ASP A 66 3.43 -8.13 0.63
C ASP A 66 3.37 -6.78 -0.05
N LEU A 67 3.87 -5.76 0.63
CA LEU A 67 4.03 -4.44 0.05
C LEU A 67 5.29 -4.43 -0.83
N THR A 68 5.18 -3.85 -2.01
CA THR A 68 6.27 -3.74 -2.97
C THR A 68 6.51 -2.27 -3.31
N ILE A 69 7.78 -1.89 -3.37
CA ILE A 69 8.25 -0.55 -3.71
C ILE A 69 9.29 -0.71 -4.82
N VAL A 70 9.11 -0.03 -5.95
CA VAL A 70 10.10 0.09 -7.03
C VAL A 70 10.39 1.55 -7.28
N VAL A 71 11.67 1.87 -7.43
CA VAL A 71 12.14 3.22 -7.75
C VAL A 71 13.05 3.16 -8.95
N GLU A 72 12.74 3.96 -9.96
CA GLU A 72 13.60 4.26 -11.11
C GLU A 72 14.12 5.70 -10.98
N ALA A 73 15.43 5.90 -10.99
CA ALA A 73 16.05 7.23 -10.83
C ALA A 73 17.33 7.40 -11.65
N GLU A 74 17.81 8.65 -11.74
CA GLU A 74 19.02 9.01 -12.48
C GLU A 74 20.34 8.61 -11.79
N SER A 75 20.26 8.25 -10.50
CA SER A 75 21.39 7.79 -9.71
C SER A 75 20.97 6.82 -8.61
N ASN A 76 21.88 5.94 -8.19
CA ASN A 76 21.63 5.03 -7.08
C ASN A 76 21.27 5.77 -5.77
N SER A 77 21.93 6.90 -5.50
CA SER A 77 21.66 7.69 -4.29
C SER A 77 20.25 8.30 -4.30
N ALA A 78 19.78 8.79 -5.46
CA ALA A 78 18.41 9.28 -5.59
C ALA A 78 17.39 8.15 -5.41
N ALA A 79 17.67 6.97 -5.99
CA ALA A 79 16.82 5.80 -5.84
C ALA A 79 16.70 5.36 -4.38
N GLU A 80 17.83 5.25 -3.66
CA GLU A 80 17.86 4.89 -2.24
C GLU A 80 17.17 5.93 -1.36
N SER A 81 17.37 7.23 -1.63
CA SER A 81 16.70 8.30 -0.88
C SER A 81 15.18 8.25 -1.03
N ALA A 82 14.67 8.07 -2.24
CA ALA A 82 13.23 7.95 -2.48
C ALA A 82 12.64 6.68 -1.84
N LEU A 83 13.39 5.58 -1.84
CA LEU A 83 12.99 4.34 -1.18
C LEU A 83 12.87 4.52 0.35
N LEU A 84 13.85 5.18 0.97
CA LEU A 84 13.80 5.50 2.40
C LEU A 84 12.64 6.44 2.73
N GLN A 85 12.38 7.45 1.90
CA GLN A 85 11.23 8.34 2.07
C GLN A 85 9.90 7.59 1.95
N ALA A 86 9.77 6.66 1.00
CA ALA A 86 8.59 5.81 0.86
C ALA A 86 8.31 5.01 2.14
N GLU A 87 9.35 4.34 2.67
CA GLU A 87 9.22 3.59 3.93
C GLU A 87 8.81 4.48 5.10
N ASP A 88 9.33 5.69 5.17
CA ASP A 88 9.04 6.64 6.24
C ASP A 88 7.60 7.18 6.18
N ILE A 89 7.10 7.58 4.99
CA ILE A 89 5.71 8.02 4.80
C ILE A 89 4.72 6.88 5.15
N LEU A 90 5.07 5.64 4.79
CA LEU A 90 4.25 4.47 5.09
C LEU A 90 4.24 4.13 6.60
N LYS A 91 5.33 4.41 7.32
CA LYS A 91 5.43 4.23 8.78
C LYS A 91 4.70 5.32 9.56
N ARG A 92 4.94 6.60 9.27
CA ARG A 92 4.43 7.74 10.05
C ARG A 92 2.91 7.74 10.23
N ASN A 93 2.15 7.48 9.17
CA ASN A 93 0.68 7.54 9.29
C ASN A 93 0.05 6.27 9.85
N ASN A 94 0.82 5.21 10.14
CA ASN A 94 0.34 4.15 11.02
C ASN A 94 0.24 4.64 12.47
N GLU A 95 1.06 5.63 12.85
CA GLU A 95 1.03 6.25 14.17
C GLU A 95 -0.01 7.37 14.25
N GLU A 96 -0.20 8.17 13.20
CA GLU A 96 -1.23 9.24 13.17
C GLU A 96 -2.67 8.70 13.16
N ASN A 97 -2.92 7.53 12.53
CA ASN A 97 -4.21 6.83 12.62
C ASN A 97 -4.58 6.36 14.03
N ASN A 98 -3.66 6.42 15.01
CA ASN A 98 -3.98 6.21 16.44
C ASN A 98 -4.33 7.52 17.18
N SER A 99 -4.31 8.67 16.50
CA SER A 99 -4.42 9.99 17.15
C SER A 99 -5.54 10.90 16.64
N GLU A 100 -6.23 10.54 15.55
CA GLU A 100 -7.56 11.07 15.29
C GLU A 100 -8.52 10.38 16.26
N LEU A 101 -9.01 11.15 17.27
CA LEU A 101 -10.12 10.88 18.18
C LEU A 101 -10.74 9.49 17.98
N GLU A 102 -10.54 8.56 18.93
CA GLU A 102 -11.11 7.22 18.93
C GLU A 102 -12.64 7.24 18.70
N GLU A 103 -13.07 7.35 17.43
CA GLU A 103 -14.39 6.90 17.02
C GLU A 103 -14.35 5.39 17.26
N PHE A 104 -15.17 4.94 18.20
CA PHE A 104 -15.25 3.54 18.58
C PHE A 104 -15.58 2.70 17.34
N HIS A 105 -14.55 2.06 16.78
CA HIS A 105 -14.68 1.14 15.67
C HIS A 105 -14.79 -0.28 16.23
N PRO A 106 -16.00 -0.86 16.30
CA PRO A 106 -16.18 -2.23 16.75
C PRO A 106 -15.40 -3.18 15.83
N ARG A 107 -14.68 -4.12 16.43
CA ARG A 107 -13.83 -5.08 15.70
C ARG A 107 -14.54 -6.39 15.38
N ASN A 108 -15.73 -6.58 15.94
CA ASN A 108 -16.60 -7.72 15.70
C ASN A 108 -18.07 -7.32 15.81
N PHE A 109 -18.94 -8.20 15.33
CA PHE A 109 -20.37 -7.95 15.30
C PHE A 109 -20.98 -7.76 16.70
N GLU A 110 -20.51 -8.48 17.72
CA GLU A 110 -21.03 -8.33 19.08
C GLU A 110 -20.77 -6.94 19.66
N GLU A 111 -19.58 -6.39 19.43
CA GLU A 111 -19.22 -5.02 19.80
C GLU A 111 -20.06 -4.00 19.05
N ALA A 112 -20.27 -4.21 17.75
CA ALA A 112 -21.10 -3.32 16.93
C ALA A 112 -22.55 -3.32 17.42
N TYR A 113 -23.11 -4.49 17.68
CA TYR A 113 -24.50 -4.64 18.15
C TYR A 113 -24.72 -3.91 19.48
N LYS A 114 -23.80 -4.06 20.44
CA LYS A 114 -23.90 -3.37 21.75
C LYS A 114 -23.82 -1.86 21.64
N SER A 115 -23.02 -1.34 20.71
CA SER A 115 -22.80 0.09 20.54
C SER A 115 -23.88 0.77 19.69
N PHE A 116 -24.49 0.03 18.75
CA PHE A 116 -25.46 0.56 17.80
C PHE A 116 -26.85 -0.09 17.96
N ASN A 117 -27.39 -0.10 19.19
CA ASN A 117 -28.66 -0.77 19.51
C ASN A 117 -29.88 -0.25 18.72
N ASP A 118 -29.85 1.00 18.24
CA ASP A 118 -30.94 1.61 17.47
C ASP A 118 -30.75 1.50 15.93
N ALA A 119 -29.69 0.82 15.47
CA ALA A 119 -29.46 0.64 14.04
C ALA A 119 -30.49 -0.32 13.43
N ASN A 120 -31.10 0.10 12.32
CA ASN A 120 -32.11 -0.67 11.59
C ASN A 120 -31.69 -1.03 10.15
N VAL A 121 -30.46 -0.68 9.76
CA VAL A 121 -29.88 -0.95 8.46
C VAL A 121 -28.44 -1.44 8.64
N LEU A 122 -28.06 -2.45 7.86
CA LEU A 122 -26.70 -2.95 7.76
C LEU A 122 -26.24 -2.86 6.30
N PHE A 123 -25.08 -2.25 6.06
CA PHE A 123 -24.45 -2.19 4.75
C PHE A 123 -23.22 -3.10 4.72
N LEU A 124 -23.25 -4.13 3.88
CA LEU A 124 -22.17 -5.11 3.74
C LEU A 124 -21.48 -4.93 2.39
N SER A 125 -20.17 -4.67 2.43
CA SER A 125 -19.32 -4.52 1.23
C SER A 125 -18.09 -5.43 1.33
N VAL A 126 -18.34 -6.73 1.48
CA VAL A 126 -17.32 -7.78 1.50
C VAL A 126 -17.31 -8.55 0.17
N PRO A 127 -16.23 -9.28 -0.18
CA PRO A 127 -16.24 -10.12 -1.38
C PRO A 127 -17.35 -11.17 -1.32
N GLY A 128 -18.06 -11.39 -2.43
CA GLY A 128 -19.31 -12.16 -2.50
C GLY A 128 -19.35 -13.50 -1.73
N PRO A 129 -18.31 -14.35 -1.78
CA PRO A 129 -18.30 -15.61 -1.02
C PRO A 129 -18.40 -15.44 0.50
N TYR A 130 -17.99 -14.30 1.04
CA TYR A 130 -18.04 -13.99 2.48
C TYR A 130 -19.34 -13.29 2.89
N ALA A 131 -20.09 -12.71 1.95
CA ALA A 131 -21.30 -11.94 2.26
C ALA A 131 -22.41 -12.76 2.94
N ALA A 132 -22.43 -14.07 2.74
CA ALA A 132 -23.39 -14.97 3.38
C ALA A 132 -22.95 -15.44 4.80
N LEU A 133 -21.71 -15.15 5.21
CA LEU A 133 -21.13 -15.58 6.49
C LEU A 133 -21.08 -14.46 7.55
N GLU A 134 -21.29 -13.21 7.14
CA GLU A 134 -21.47 -12.03 8.00
C GLU A 134 -22.91 -11.98 8.56
#